data_AF-I3C2G3-F1
#
_entry.id   AF-I3C2G3-F1
#
_cell.length_a   1.000
_cell.length_b   1.000
_cell.length_c   1.000
_cell.angle_alpha   90.00
_cell.angle_beta   90.00
_cell.angle_gamma   90.00
#
_symmetry.space_group_name_H-M   'P 1'
#
loop_
_entity.id
_entity.type
_entity.pdbx_description
1 polymer ?
#
loop_
_entity_poly.entity_id
_entity_poly.type
_entity_poly.pdbx_seq_one_letter_code
_entity_poly.pdbx_strand_id
1 'polypeptide(L)'
;MKILARLQKTIKAFFQKEPPPEYEVTQFVISDRQPITGASKISFFVNNSEPDVSVTRTFENENDVIDWLISNDNFKQMLYRKLFSSSSVIHHCGVKEPITEPKKKPGDIDILLYKASDESNAVGIECKIVKSESLENQSPKINKITSVQKKGTKQADGYVKIGFSRVFLMVILLDDGRHYKNPNFVFRTTPTEELKELYNFDWNTKMNKDVGIIYAYISQLTSNHINQTKGLGLRIEREAKERFQNKELTEKIKNLNH
;
A
#
# COMPACT_ATOMS: atom_id res chain seq x y z
N MET A 1 40.24 24.54 21.93
CA MET A 1 39.85 24.54 20.49
C MET A 1 39.17 23.24 20.02
N LYS A 2 39.65 22.03 20.37
CA LYS A 2 39.04 20.76 19.88
C LYS A 2 37.59 20.48 20.35
N ILE A 3 37.20 20.96 21.53
CA ILE A 3 35.86 20.73 22.11
C ILE A 3 34.80 21.59 21.40
N LEU A 4 35.12 22.85 21.08
CA LEU A 4 34.25 23.75 20.33
C LEU A 4 33.97 23.24 18.91
N ALA A 5 35.00 22.73 18.24
CA ALA A 5 34.87 22.13 16.91
C ALA A 5 34.00 20.86 16.92
N ARG A 6 34.06 20.07 18.00
CA ARG A 6 33.20 18.88 18.19
C ARG A 6 31.74 19.28 18.43
N LEU A 7 31.50 20.29 19.27
CA LEU A 7 30.16 20.82 19.53
C LEU A 7 29.54 21.40 18.25
N GLN A 8 30.31 22.18 17.48
CA GLN A 8 29.87 22.71 16.19
C GLN A 8 29.55 21.60 15.19
N LYS A 9 30.31 20.50 15.16
CA LYS A 9 30.01 19.34 14.31
C LYS A 9 28.72 18.63 14.71
N THR A 10 28.48 18.44 16.00
CA THR A 10 27.25 17.81 16.51
C THR A 10 26.02 18.69 16.28
N ILE A 11 26.15 20.00 16.47
CA ILE A 11 25.08 20.97 16.19
C ILE A 11 24.80 21.03 14.68
N LYS A 12 25.84 21.07 13.83
CA LYS A 12 25.68 21.10 12.38
C LYS A 12 25.07 19.79 11.84
N ALA A 13 25.37 18.63 12.44
CA ALA A 13 24.72 17.36 12.13
C ALA A 13 23.26 17.29 12.63
N PHE A 14 22.91 18.02 13.70
CA PHE A 14 21.54 18.12 14.19
C PHE A 14 20.65 19.03 13.31
N PHE A 15 21.26 20.06 12.68
CA PHE A 15 20.58 20.98 11.75
C PHE A 15 20.65 20.54 10.28
N GLN A 16 21.62 19.70 9.91
CA GLN A 16 21.59 18.92 8.67
C GLN A 16 20.68 17.71 8.87
N LYS A 17 19.38 17.96 9.08
CA LYS A 17 18.41 16.96 8.64
C LYS A 17 18.60 16.91 7.13
N GLU A 18 19.12 15.80 6.62
CA GLU A 18 18.96 15.49 5.21
C GLU A 18 17.50 15.77 4.85
N PRO A 19 17.24 16.45 3.71
CA PRO A 19 15.86 16.60 3.27
C PRO A 19 15.23 15.20 3.32
N PRO A 20 14.01 15.07 3.88
CA PRO A 20 13.35 13.77 3.92
C PRO A 20 13.44 13.18 2.52
N PRO A 21 13.83 11.89 2.37
CA PRO A 21 13.93 11.29 1.05
C PRO A 21 12.63 11.60 0.31
N GLU A 22 12.72 12.16 -0.89
CA GLU A 22 11.54 12.34 -1.72
C GLU A 22 10.85 10.97 -1.78
N TYR A 23 9.57 10.92 -1.39
CA TYR A 23 8.88 9.64 -1.28
C TYR A 23 8.49 9.17 -2.69
N GLU A 24 9.50 8.79 -3.44
CA GLU A 24 9.34 8.26 -4.78
C GLU A 24 8.66 6.89 -4.67
N VAL A 25 7.57 6.75 -5.42
CA VAL A 25 6.99 5.45 -5.69
C VAL A 25 7.97 4.71 -6.60
N THR A 26 8.44 3.54 -6.18
CA THR A 26 9.46 2.80 -6.96
C THR A 26 8.94 2.26 -8.29
N GLN A 27 7.61 2.12 -8.43
CA GLN A 27 6.96 1.79 -9.70
C GLN A 27 5.54 2.37 -9.72
N PHE A 28 5.19 3.07 -10.80
CA PHE A 28 3.86 3.66 -10.99
C PHE A 28 3.31 3.32 -12.37
N VAL A 29 2.02 3.01 -12.45
CA VAL A 29 1.29 2.74 -13.69
C VAL A 29 0.11 3.67 -13.80
N ILE A 30 0.01 4.36 -14.93
CA ILE A 30 -1.13 5.21 -15.29
C ILE A 30 -1.80 4.62 -16.50
N SER A 31 -3.13 4.49 -16.47
CA SER A 31 -3.91 4.10 -17.64
C SER A 31 -5.26 4.79 -17.65
N ASP A 32 -5.82 4.94 -18.84
CA ASP A 32 -7.18 5.44 -19.09
C ASP A 32 -7.83 4.52 -20.13
N ARG A 33 -9.09 4.18 -19.91
CA ARG A 33 -9.91 3.34 -20.80
C ARG A 33 -11.10 4.15 -21.29
N GLN A 34 -11.17 4.32 -22.60
CA GLN A 34 -12.26 5.01 -23.27
C GLN A 34 -13.05 4.02 -24.14
N PRO A 35 -14.40 4.05 -24.12
CA PRO A 35 -15.20 3.24 -25.03
C PRO A 35 -14.99 3.73 -26.47
N ILE A 36 -14.99 2.79 -27.43
CA ILE A 36 -14.96 3.12 -28.86
C ILE A 36 -16.39 3.47 -29.27
N THR A 37 -16.66 4.77 -29.45
CA THR A 37 -18.01 5.30 -29.74
C THR A 37 -18.24 5.64 -31.22
N GLY A 38 -17.23 5.43 -32.08
CA GLY A 38 -17.26 5.88 -33.48
C GLY A 38 -17.01 7.39 -33.66
N ALA A 39 -16.70 8.12 -32.59
CA ALA A 39 -16.31 9.52 -32.66
C ALA A 39 -14.98 9.71 -33.41
N SER A 40 -14.86 10.81 -34.16
CA SER A 40 -13.65 11.17 -34.92
C SER A 40 -12.46 11.57 -34.03
N LYS A 41 -12.71 11.86 -32.75
CA LYS A 41 -11.70 12.20 -31.75
C LYS A 41 -12.05 11.54 -30.42
N ILE A 42 -11.06 10.87 -29.83
CA ILE A 42 -11.13 10.31 -28.47
C ILE A 42 -10.05 11.01 -27.65
N SER A 43 -10.43 11.49 -26.47
CA SER A 43 -9.53 12.18 -25.54
C SER A 43 -9.29 11.29 -24.31
N PHE A 44 -8.05 11.24 -23.85
CA PHE A 44 -7.64 10.53 -22.65
C PHE A 44 -7.20 11.52 -21.57
N PHE A 45 -7.31 11.11 -20.31
CA PHE A 45 -6.92 11.86 -19.11
C PHE A 45 -7.61 13.22 -18.99
N VAL A 46 -8.91 13.24 -19.28
CA VAL A 46 -9.72 14.46 -19.28
C VAL A 46 -10.25 14.82 -17.90
N ASN A 47 -10.39 16.11 -17.63
CA ASN A 47 -11.15 16.63 -16.49
C ASN A 47 -12.51 17.11 -16.99
N ASN A 48 -13.54 16.32 -16.76
CA ASN A 48 -14.94 16.62 -16.99
C ASN A 48 -15.43 17.69 -16.03
N SER A 49 -16.42 18.47 -16.47
CA SER A 49 -17.10 19.47 -15.64
C SER A 49 -17.84 18.85 -14.46
N GLU A 50 -18.37 17.65 -14.65
CA GLU A 50 -19.01 16.84 -13.62
C GLU A 50 -18.07 15.69 -13.24
N PRO A 51 -17.37 15.78 -12.10
CA PRO A 51 -16.48 14.72 -11.67
C PRO A 51 -17.25 13.51 -11.13
N ASP A 52 -16.72 12.32 -11.38
CA ASP A 52 -17.25 11.07 -10.82
C ASP A 52 -17.08 11.02 -9.29
N VAL A 53 -17.55 9.93 -8.68
CA VAL A 53 -17.29 9.67 -7.25
C VAL A 53 -15.78 9.62 -6.96
N SER A 54 -15.41 10.18 -5.80
CA SER A 54 -14.04 10.15 -5.27
C SER A 54 -13.61 8.72 -4.96
N VAL A 55 -12.37 8.37 -5.29
CA VAL A 55 -11.74 7.08 -4.92
C VAL A 55 -11.81 6.83 -3.40
N THR A 56 -11.80 7.89 -2.59
CA THR A 56 -11.93 7.79 -1.12
C THR A 56 -13.34 7.36 -0.67
N ARG A 57 -14.33 7.40 -1.57
CA ARG A 57 -15.76 7.11 -1.34
C ARG A 57 -16.32 6.03 -2.28
N THR A 58 -15.54 5.55 -3.25
CA THR A 58 -15.96 4.53 -4.23
C THR A 58 -16.27 3.17 -3.59
N PHE A 59 -15.54 2.80 -2.54
CA PHE A 59 -15.58 1.46 -1.94
C PHE A 59 -16.39 1.47 -0.64
N GLU A 60 -17.23 0.46 -0.43
CA GLU A 60 -18.09 0.38 0.75
C GLU A 60 -17.28 0.00 2.00
N ASN A 61 -16.32 -0.92 1.84
CA ASN A 61 -15.50 -1.42 2.93
C ASN A 61 -14.01 -1.63 2.54
N GLU A 62 -13.19 -2.05 3.50
CA GLU A 62 -11.73 -2.23 3.29
C GLU A 62 -11.42 -3.42 2.37
N ASN A 63 -12.23 -4.48 2.41
CA ASN A 63 -12.03 -5.67 1.58
C ASN A 63 -12.29 -5.37 0.10
N ASP A 64 -13.30 -4.55 -0.21
CA ASP A 64 -13.58 -4.15 -1.60
C ASP A 64 -12.37 -3.45 -2.25
N VAL A 65 -11.63 -2.65 -1.48
CA VAL A 65 -10.41 -1.99 -1.96
C VAL A 65 -9.32 -3.01 -2.26
N ILE A 66 -9.13 -3.98 -1.36
CA ILE A 66 -8.12 -5.03 -1.47
C ILE A 66 -8.43 -5.91 -2.69
N ASP A 67 -9.68 -6.36 -2.82
CA ASP A 67 -10.14 -7.18 -3.94
C ASP A 67 -10.01 -6.43 -5.26
N TRP A 68 -10.41 -5.15 -5.29
CA TRP A 68 -10.23 -4.32 -6.48
C TRP A 68 -8.74 -4.17 -6.85
N LEU A 69 -7.88 -3.93 -5.87
CA LEU A 69 -6.45 -3.74 -6.08
C LEU A 69 -5.77 -5.02 -6.59
N ILE A 70 -6.10 -6.17 -6.01
CA ILE A 70 -5.54 -7.47 -6.39
C ILE A 70 -6.17 -8.02 -7.68
N SER A 71 -7.41 -7.66 -8.01
CA SER A 71 -7.99 -7.97 -9.33
C SER A 71 -7.27 -7.25 -10.48
N ASN A 72 -6.53 -6.18 -10.18
CA ASN A 72 -5.82 -5.38 -11.18
C ASN A 72 -4.50 -6.03 -11.59
N ASP A 73 -4.43 -6.54 -12.83
CA ASP A 73 -3.25 -7.24 -13.32
C ASP A 73 -1.96 -6.39 -13.27
N ASN A 74 -2.02 -5.08 -13.51
CA ASN A 74 -0.83 -4.24 -13.44
C ASN A 74 -0.27 -4.21 -12.01
N PHE A 75 -1.12 -3.92 -11.02
CA PHE A 75 -0.69 -3.90 -9.62
C PHE A 75 -0.24 -5.28 -9.14
N LYS A 76 -1.01 -6.32 -9.47
CA LYS A 76 -0.71 -7.71 -9.15
C LYS A 76 0.69 -8.10 -9.63
N GLN A 77 1.02 -7.78 -10.89
CA GLN A 77 2.34 -8.06 -11.45
C GLN A 77 3.45 -7.23 -10.79
N MET A 78 3.19 -5.96 -10.44
CA MET A 78 4.13 -5.13 -9.68
C MET A 78 4.46 -5.77 -8.33
N LEU A 79 3.42 -6.16 -7.58
CA LEU A 79 3.56 -6.79 -6.27
C LEU A 79 4.29 -8.12 -6.37
N TYR A 80 3.88 -8.98 -7.31
CA TYR A 80 4.45 -10.32 -7.45
C TYR A 80 5.92 -10.27 -7.82
N ARG A 81 6.34 -9.40 -8.75
CA ARG A 81 7.75 -9.26 -9.13
C ARG A 81 8.64 -8.77 -8.00
N LYS A 82 8.09 -7.98 -7.07
CA LYS A 82 8.82 -7.52 -5.88
C LYS A 82 8.94 -8.62 -4.83
N LEU A 83 7.89 -9.39 -4.62
CA LEU A 83 7.85 -10.40 -3.56
C LEU A 83 8.38 -11.77 -4.00
N PHE A 84 8.32 -12.08 -5.29
CA PHE A 84 8.67 -13.37 -5.88
C PHE A 84 9.41 -13.18 -7.20
N SER A 85 10.43 -13.99 -7.43
CA SER A 85 11.21 -13.99 -8.68
C SER A 85 10.51 -14.67 -9.86
N SER A 86 9.29 -15.21 -9.68
CA SER A 86 8.58 -16.07 -10.63
C SER A 86 7.14 -15.57 -10.86
N SER A 87 6.56 -15.92 -12.01
CA SER A 87 5.22 -15.48 -12.44
C SER A 87 4.06 -16.31 -11.88
N SER A 88 4.32 -17.51 -11.35
CA SER A 88 3.26 -18.42 -10.88
C SER A 88 2.97 -18.23 -9.39
N VAL A 89 2.36 -17.10 -9.04
CA VAL A 89 1.95 -16.76 -7.67
C VAL A 89 0.44 -16.99 -7.51
N ILE A 90 0.07 -17.75 -6.50
CA ILE A 90 -1.31 -17.94 -6.05
C ILE A 90 -1.61 -16.89 -4.98
N HIS A 91 -2.81 -16.32 -5.03
CA HIS A 91 -3.29 -15.39 -4.02
C HIS A 91 -4.68 -15.76 -3.51
N HIS A 92 -4.95 -15.39 -2.26
CA HIS A 92 -6.26 -15.45 -1.64
C HIS A 92 -6.46 -14.16 -0.82
N CYS A 93 -7.67 -13.61 -0.84
CA CYS A 93 -8.05 -12.45 -0.03
C CYS A 93 -8.99 -12.86 1.10
N GLY A 94 -8.89 -12.21 2.26
CA GLY A 94 -9.82 -12.41 3.39
C GLY A 94 -9.85 -13.84 3.94
N VAL A 95 -8.69 -14.52 4.01
CA VAL A 95 -8.62 -15.92 4.42
C VAL A 95 -8.89 -16.06 5.91
N LYS A 96 -9.77 -17.00 6.27
CA LYS A 96 -10.16 -17.27 7.66
C LYS A 96 -9.61 -18.62 8.12
N GLU A 97 -10.50 -19.49 8.57
CA GLU A 97 -10.20 -20.87 8.91
C GLU A 97 -9.72 -21.64 7.65
N PRO A 98 -8.80 -22.61 7.80
CA PRO A 98 -8.23 -23.12 9.05
C PRO A 98 -6.98 -22.36 9.54
N ILE A 99 -6.56 -21.29 8.84
CA ILE A 99 -5.35 -20.53 9.16
C ILE A 99 -5.55 -19.67 10.40
N THR A 100 -6.71 -19.04 10.50
CA THR A 100 -7.10 -18.20 11.64
C THR A 100 -8.07 -18.94 12.54
N GLU A 101 -8.19 -18.49 13.78
CA GLU A 101 -9.15 -19.03 14.74
C GLU A 101 -10.33 -18.06 14.91
N PRO A 102 -11.58 -18.54 14.89
CA PRO A 102 -12.76 -17.70 15.08
C PRO A 102 -12.67 -16.86 16.34
N LYS A 103 -13.00 -15.57 16.22
CA LYS A 103 -13.04 -14.59 17.32
C LYS A 103 -11.67 -14.36 18.01
N LYS A 104 -10.56 -14.85 17.45
CA LYS A 104 -9.20 -14.54 17.92
C LYS A 104 -8.51 -13.55 16.99
N LYS A 105 -7.57 -12.80 17.57
CA LYS A 105 -6.66 -11.91 16.82
C LYS A 105 -5.54 -12.74 16.19
N PRO A 106 -4.98 -12.34 15.03
CA PRO A 106 -5.11 -11.03 14.36
C PRO A 106 -6.40 -10.78 13.58
N GLY A 107 -7.27 -11.79 13.41
CA GLY A 107 -8.45 -11.73 12.55
C GLY A 107 -8.16 -12.44 11.23
N ASP A 108 -8.94 -12.11 10.21
CA ASP A 108 -8.80 -12.62 8.84
C ASP A 108 -7.41 -12.24 8.27
N ILE A 109 -6.92 -13.04 7.33
CA ILE A 109 -5.71 -12.73 6.54
C ILE A 109 -6.13 -11.92 5.33
N ASP A 110 -5.77 -10.64 5.32
CA ASP A 110 -6.22 -9.71 4.26
C ASP A 110 -5.74 -10.18 2.88
N ILE A 111 -4.45 -10.52 2.74
CA ILE A 111 -3.90 -11.16 1.53
C ILE A 111 -2.92 -12.27 1.92
N LEU A 112 -3.12 -13.45 1.34
CA LEU A 112 -2.19 -14.58 1.37
C LEU A 112 -1.59 -14.78 -0.02
N LEU A 113 -0.26 -14.82 -0.13
CA LEU A 113 0.46 -15.09 -1.39
C LEU A 113 1.45 -16.24 -1.22
N TYR A 114 1.59 -17.09 -2.24
CA TYR A 114 2.66 -18.10 -2.30
C TYR A 114 2.91 -18.52 -3.75
N LYS A 115 4.08 -19.11 -4.01
CA LYS A 115 4.36 -19.70 -5.33
C LYS A 115 3.62 -21.02 -5.46
N ALA A 116 3.11 -21.32 -6.66
CA ALA A 116 2.54 -22.63 -6.94
C ALA A 116 3.56 -23.74 -6.60
N SER A 117 3.13 -24.73 -5.82
CA SER A 117 3.95 -25.85 -5.34
C SER A 117 5.04 -25.48 -4.32
N ASP A 118 4.99 -24.27 -3.74
CA ASP A 118 5.84 -23.86 -2.61
C ASP A 118 5.00 -23.11 -1.57
N GLU A 119 4.03 -23.81 -1.00
CA GLU A 119 3.19 -23.31 0.09
C GLU A 119 4.00 -23.04 1.37
N SER A 120 5.23 -23.59 1.45
CA SER A 120 6.14 -23.44 2.60
C SER A 120 6.79 -22.06 2.70
N ASN A 121 6.74 -21.27 1.62
CA ASN A 121 7.23 -19.89 1.59
C ASN A 121 6.08 -18.90 1.38
N ALA A 122 5.03 -19.03 2.19
CA ALA A 122 3.87 -18.15 2.08
C ALA A 122 4.11 -16.79 2.74
N VAL A 123 3.50 -15.78 2.13
CA VAL A 123 3.55 -14.38 2.53
C VAL A 123 2.16 -13.98 3.02
N GLY A 124 2.07 -13.57 4.28
CA GLY A 124 0.88 -12.94 4.83
C GLY A 124 1.01 -11.43 4.77
N ILE A 125 0.00 -10.74 4.25
CA ILE A 125 -0.03 -9.28 4.18
C ILE A 125 -1.27 -8.79 4.91
N GLU A 126 -1.06 -7.95 5.92
CA GLU A 126 -2.13 -7.18 6.56
C GLU A 126 -2.26 -5.84 5.80
N CYS A 127 -3.47 -5.43 5.49
CA CYS A 127 -3.78 -4.23 4.74
C CYS A 127 -4.44 -3.17 5.64
N LYS A 128 -4.04 -1.91 5.46
CA LYS A 128 -4.71 -0.76 6.11
C LYS A 128 -4.84 0.38 5.14
N ILE A 129 -6.02 0.99 5.11
CA ILE A 129 -6.33 2.07 4.17
C ILE A 129 -6.14 3.43 4.84
N VAL A 130 -5.42 4.31 4.14
CA VAL A 130 -5.36 5.75 4.40
C VAL A 130 -6.09 6.45 3.27
N LYS A 131 -6.97 7.40 3.62
CA LYS A 131 -7.72 8.18 2.63
C LYS A 131 -7.19 9.59 2.64
N SER A 132 -6.74 10.08 1.51
CA SER A 132 -6.36 11.47 1.29
C SER A 132 -7.29 12.10 0.26
N GLU A 133 -7.93 13.20 0.64
CA GLU A 133 -8.86 13.93 -0.21
C GLU A 133 -8.32 15.34 -0.44
N SER A 134 -7.94 15.66 -1.67
CA SER A 134 -7.61 17.03 -2.06
C SER A 134 -8.86 17.91 -1.98
N LEU A 135 -8.67 19.13 -1.48
CA LEU A 135 -9.72 20.14 -1.32
C LEU A 135 -9.31 21.40 -2.06
N GLU A 136 -10.27 22.14 -2.63
CA GLU A 136 -9.94 23.37 -3.33
C GLU A 136 -9.34 24.41 -2.38
N ASN A 137 -8.12 24.87 -2.72
CA ASN A 137 -7.38 25.90 -2.01
C ASN A 137 -7.14 25.60 -0.52
N GLN A 138 -7.11 24.33 -0.13
CA GLN A 138 -6.94 23.88 1.25
C GLN A 138 -5.95 22.72 1.34
N SER A 139 -5.38 22.50 2.52
CA SER A 139 -4.63 21.27 2.81
C SER A 139 -5.53 20.05 2.65
N PRO A 140 -4.99 18.91 2.20
CA PRO A 140 -5.76 17.70 2.02
C PRO A 140 -6.31 17.17 3.34
N LYS A 141 -7.48 16.55 3.28
CA LYS A 141 -8.05 15.84 4.42
C LYS A 141 -7.53 14.41 4.43
N ILE A 142 -6.66 14.10 5.38
CA ILE A 142 -6.09 12.76 5.53
C ILE A 142 -6.72 12.05 6.73
N ASN A 143 -7.21 10.82 6.52
CA ASN A 143 -7.87 10.02 7.56
C ASN A 143 -7.18 8.67 7.75
N LYS A 144 -7.42 8.06 8.92
CA LYS A 144 -7.03 6.68 9.28
C LYS A 144 -5.55 6.43 9.55
N ILE A 145 -4.67 7.43 9.51
CA ILE A 145 -3.24 7.28 9.88
C ILE A 145 -3.07 6.59 11.24
N THR A 146 -3.74 7.09 12.28
CA THR A 146 -3.67 6.51 13.63
C THR A 146 -4.16 5.06 13.68
N SER A 147 -5.10 4.68 12.81
CA SER A 147 -5.57 3.29 12.71
C SER A 147 -4.48 2.38 12.17
N VAL A 148 -3.74 2.82 11.14
CA VAL A 148 -2.57 2.10 10.62
C VAL A 148 -1.53 1.90 11.70
N GLN A 149 -1.15 2.98 12.38
CA GLN A 149 -0.11 2.98 13.41
C GLN A 149 -0.43 2.09 14.62
N LYS A 150 -1.71 2.00 15.02
CA LYS A 150 -2.12 1.23 16.21
C LYS A 150 -2.64 -0.17 15.90
N LYS A 151 -3.54 -0.29 14.92
CA LYS A 151 -4.19 -1.57 14.59
C LYS A 151 -3.35 -2.36 13.59
N GLY A 152 -2.86 -1.71 12.54
CA GLY A 152 -2.04 -2.34 11.50
C GLY A 152 -0.79 -3.00 12.08
N THR A 153 -0.05 -2.28 12.92
CA THR A 153 1.14 -2.83 13.61
C THR A 153 0.82 -4.07 14.44
N LYS A 154 -0.24 -4.01 15.25
CA LYS A 154 -0.67 -5.13 16.11
C LYS A 154 -1.15 -6.35 15.32
N GLN A 155 -1.84 -6.14 14.20
CA GLN A 155 -2.34 -7.23 13.36
C GLN A 155 -1.20 -7.89 12.57
N ALA A 156 -0.31 -7.09 11.97
CA ALA A 156 0.89 -7.61 11.31
C ALA A 156 1.80 -8.40 12.27
N ASP A 157 2.00 -7.92 13.50
CA ASP A 157 2.70 -8.68 14.55
C ASP A 157 1.99 -9.99 14.91
N GLY A 158 0.65 -10.04 14.78
CA GLY A 158 -0.12 -11.26 14.93
C GLY A 158 0.15 -12.27 13.82
N TYR A 159 0.30 -11.81 12.57
CA TYR A 159 0.63 -12.69 11.43
C TYR A 159 1.99 -13.34 11.61
N VAL A 160 2.95 -12.64 12.23
CA VAL A 160 4.25 -13.23 12.60
C VAL A 160 4.08 -14.43 13.54
N LYS A 161 3.10 -14.37 14.45
CA LYS A 161 2.81 -15.47 15.40
C LYS A 161 2.10 -16.65 14.74
N ILE A 162 1.31 -16.40 13.69
CA ILE A 162 0.72 -17.47 12.86
C ILE A 162 1.84 -18.28 12.18
N GLY A 163 2.94 -17.60 11.82
CA GLY A 163 4.18 -18.25 11.40
C GLY A 163 4.39 -18.28 9.89
N PHE A 164 3.84 -17.32 9.15
CA PHE A 164 4.19 -17.10 7.74
C PHE A 164 5.69 -16.93 7.53
N SER A 165 6.19 -17.31 6.35
CA SER A 165 7.60 -17.15 6.02
C SER A 165 8.02 -15.68 5.94
N ARG A 166 7.17 -14.84 5.33
CA ARG A 166 7.33 -13.37 5.33
C ARG A 166 6.00 -12.72 5.68
N VAL A 167 6.08 -11.60 6.39
CA VAL A 167 4.90 -10.83 6.79
C VAL A 167 5.08 -9.37 6.39
N PHE A 168 4.06 -8.79 5.79
CA PHE A 168 4.05 -7.37 5.44
C PHE A 168 2.85 -6.66 6.06
N LEU A 169 3.04 -5.39 6.40
CA LEU A 169 1.97 -4.41 6.52
C LEU A 169 1.92 -3.61 5.21
N MET A 170 0.81 -3.71 4.47
CA MET A 170 0.54 -2.89 3.30
C MET A 170 -0.36 -1.72 3.68
N VAL A 171 0.14 -0.51 3.52
CA VAL A 171 -0.64 0.72 3.66
C VAL A 171 -1.11 1.14 2.27
N ILE A 172 -2.43 1.07 2.06
CA ILE A 172 -3.07 1.46 0.79
C ILE A 172 -3.52 2.92 0.92
N LEU A 173 -2.89 3.82 0.17
CA LEU A 173 -3.28 5.21 0.08
C LEU A 173 -4.29 5.39 -1.06
N LEU A 174 -5.55 5.66 -0.70
CA LEU A 174 -6.56 6.17 -1.62
C LEU A 174 -6.38 7.69 -1.73
N ASP A 175 -5.84 8.14 -2.85
CA ASP A 175 -5.45 9.54 -3.07
C ASP A 175 -6.37 10.17 -4.11
N ASP A 176 -7.34 10.97 -3.65
CA ASP A 176 -8.13 11.81 -4.54
C ASP A 176 -7.39 13.13 -4.78
N GLY A 177 -6.65 13.18 -5.89
CA GLY A 177 -5.82 14.31 -6.25
C GLY A 177 -6.47 15.31 -7.21
N ARG A 178 -7.75 15.15 -7.53
CA ARG A 178 -8.41 15.88 -8.63
C ARG A 178 -8.42 17.40 -8.45
N HIS A 179 -8.38 17.90 -7.20
CA HIS A 179 -8.37 19.32 -6.90
C HIS A 179 -6.96 19.94 -6.81
N TYR A 180 -5.89 19.14 -6.96
CA TYR A 180 -4.55 19.69 -7.03
C TYR A 180 -4.33 20.48 -8.32
N LYS A 181 -3.91 21.74 -8.16
CA LYS A 181 -3.61 22.67 -9.26
C LYS A 181 -2.22 22.41 -9.85
N ASN A 182 -1.99 21.17 -10.30
CA ASN A 182 -0.80 20.82 -11.06
C ASN A 182 -1.15 20.69 -12.56
N PRO A 183 -0.48 21.43 -13.46
CA PRO A 183 -0.71 21.28 -14.91
C PRO A 183 -0.36 19.88 -15.40
N ASN A 184 0.64 19.24 -14.80
CA ASN A 184 0.99 17.86 -15.06
C ASN A 184 0.11 16.95 -14.19
N PHE A 185 -0.97 16.44 -14.76
CA PHE A 185 -1.96 15.66 -14.01
C PHE A 185 -1.36 14.44 -13.28
N VAL A 186 -0.27 13.88 -13.82
CA VAL A 186 0.47 12.75 -13.24
C VAL A 186 1.05 13.04 -11.85
N PHE A 187 1.25 14.33 -11.51
CA PHE A 187 1.75 14.80 -10.22
C PHE A 187 0.66 15.40 -9.34
N ARG A 188 -0.61 15.15 -9.66
CA ARG A 188 -1.74 15.51 -8.80
C ARG A 188 -1.90 14.46 -7.71
N THR A 189 -0.94 14.43 -6.81
CA THR A 189 -0.91 13.51 -5.68
C THR A 189 -0.73 14.28 -4.38
N THR A 190 -1.10 13.65 -3.27
CA THR A 190 -0.90 14.23 -1.94
C THR A 190 0.57 14.56 -1.71
N PRO A 191 0.93 15.82 -1.36
CA PRO A 191 2.29 16.18 -1.06
C PRO A 191 2.84 15.35 0.11
N THR A 192 4.07 14.87 -0.05
CA THR A 192 4.82 14.13 0.99
C THR A 192 4.76 14.81 2.36
N GLU A 193 4.86 16.13 2.37
CA GLU A 193 4.87 16.95 3.59
C GLU A 193 3.61 16.74 4.43
N GLU A 194 2.45 16.57 3.79
CA GLU A 194 1.17 16.30 4.43
C GLU A 194 1.07 14.84 4.93
N LEU A 195 1.90 13.93 4.39
CA LEU A 195 1.95 12.51 4.76
C LEU A 195 3.07 12.18 5.77
N LYS A 196 3.75 13.20 6.32
CA LYS A 196 4.85 13.02 7.28
C LYS A 196 4.48 12.17 8.49
N GLU A 197 3.26 12.29 9.01
CA GLU A 197 2.81 11.50 10.16
C GLU A 197 2.75 10.00 9.83
N LEU A 198 2.40 9.65 8.59
CA LEU A 198 2.39 8.28 8.12
C LEU A 198 3.81 7.78 7.89
N TYR A 199 4.59 8.54 7.13
CA TYR A 199 5.88 8.07 6.63
C TYR A 199 7.02 8.13 7.65
N ASN A 200 7.02 9.10 8.56
CA ASN A 200 8.01 9.22 9.63
C ASN A 200 7.60 8.47 10.91
N PHE A 201 6.57 7.62 10.83
CA PHE A 201 6.21 6.79 11.97
C PHE A 201 7.35 5.85 12.33
N ASP A 202 7.64 5.70 13.62
CA ASP A 202 8.73 4.86 14.11
C ASP A 202 8.36 3.37 14.05
N TRP A 203 8.36 2.82 12.83
CA TRP A 203 8.04 1.42 12.57
C TRP A 203 8.98 0.44 13.25
N ASN A 204 10.20 0.85 13.62
CA ASN A 204 11.22 -0.04 14.17
C ASN A 204 10.98 -0.31 15.65
N THR A 205 10.44 0.65 16.40
CA THR A 205 10.10 0.45 17.81
C THR A 205 8.64 0.06 18.04
N LYS A 206 7.76 0.31 17.07
CA LYS A 206 6.30 0.11 17.21
C LYS A 206 5.74 -1.14 16.53
N MET A 207 6.55 -1.83 15.73
CA MET A 207 6.18 -3.08 15.05
C MET A 207 7.38 -4.02 15.03
N ASN A 208 7.14 -5.32 14.93
CA ASN A 208 8.22 -6.28 14.77
C ASN A 208 9.12 -5.89 13.57
N LYS A 209 10.43 -5.82 13.83
CA LYS A 209 11.44 -5.42 12.83
C LYS A 209 11.55 -6.37 11.64
N ASP A 210 11.08 -7.61 11.79
CA ASP A 210 11.06 -8.63 10.75
C ASP A 210 9.87 -8.46 9.78
N VAL A 211 8.88 -7.63 10.13
CA VAL A 211 7.72 -7.33 9.26
C VAL A 211 8.11 -6.29 8.22
N GLY A 212 7.86 -6.58 6.95
CA GLY A 212 8.07 -5.62 5.87
C GLY A 212 6.96 -4.57 5.79
N ILE A 213 7.20 -3.48 5.08
CA ILE A 213 6.25 -2.38 4.89
C ILE A 213 6.12 -2.10 3.40
N ILE A 214 4.88 -2.08 2.94
CA ILE A 214 4.53 -1.76 1.56
C ILE A 214 3.62 -0.55 1.54
N TYR A 215 3.92 0.45 0.72
CA TYR A 215 2.97 1.48 0.34
C TYR A 215 2.39 1.15 -1.03
N ALA A 216 1.07 0.98 -1.08
CA ALA A 216 0.31 0.87 -2.31
C ALA A 216 -0.45 2.18 -2.51
N TYR A 217 -0.48 2.67 -3.74
CA TYR A 217 -1.14 3.93 -4.09
C TYR A 217 -2.26 3.64 -5.08
N ILE A 218 -3.45 4.17 -4.81
CA ILE A 218 -4.58 4.20 -5.73
C ILE A 218 -4.97 5.67 -5.88
N SER A 219 -4.46 6.29 -6.93
CA SER A 219 -4.57 7.72 -7.18
C SER A 219 -5.60 8.02 -8.27
N GLN A 220 -6.56 8.87 -7.93
CA GLN A 220 -7.50 9.45 -8.88
C GLN A 220 -6.99 10.85 -9.28
N LEU A 221 -6.36 10.91 -10.46
CA LEU A 221 -5.64 12.10 -10.94
C LEU A 221 -6.50 13.03 -11.80
N THR A 222 -7.61 12.50 -12.31
CA THR A 222 -8.54 13.18 -13.21
C THR A 222 -9.97 13.01 -12.71
N SER A 223 -10.91 13.77 -13.25
CA SER A 223 -12.33 13.69 -12.87
C SER A 223 -12.97 12.31 -13.05
N ASN A 224 -12.42 11.46 -13.93
CA ASN A 224 -12.99 10.17 -14.29
C ASN A 224 -12.96 9.18 -13.11
N HIS A 225 -13.89 8.22 -13.13
CA HIS A 225 -13.94 7.13 -12.16
C HIS A 225 -12.64 6.32 -12.13
N ILE A 226 -12.22 5.83 -10.96
CA ILE A 226 -11.00 5.02 -10.79
C ILE A 226 -11.00 3.70 -11.59
N ASN A 227 -12.18 3.23 -12.00
CA ASN A 227 -12.33 2.05 -12.87
C ASN A 227 -11.96 2.32 -14.33
N GLN A 228 -12.05 3.58 -14.76
CA GLN A 228 -11.70 4.03 -16.10
C GLN A 228 -10.26 4.53 -16.14
N THR A 229 -9.89 5.38 -15.17
CA THR A 229 -8.53 5.90 -15.01
C THR A 229 -7.86 5.30 -13.81
N LYS A 230 -6.72 4.64 -13.99
CA LYS A 230 -5.99 3.98 -12.90
C LYS A 230 -4.67 4.70 -12.69
N GLY A 231 -4.46 5.27 -11.51
CA GLY A 231 -3.12 5.64 -11.01
C GLY A 231 -2.73 4.63 -9.93
N LEU A 232 -1.79 3.74 -10.21
CA LEU A 232 -1.41 2.65 -9.32
C LEU A 232 0.07 2.74 -8.99
N GLY A 233 0.40 2.75 -7.71
CA GLY A 233 1.78 2.81 -7.23
C GLY A 233 2.12 1.71 -6.25
N LEU A 234 3.40 1.31 -6.25
CA LEU A 234 3.95 0.37 -5.26
C LEU A 234 5.34 0.83 -4.81
N ARG A 235 5.56 0.79 -3.51
CA ARG A 235 6.87 0.99 -2.87
C ARG A 235 7.04 -0.01 -1.74
N ILE A 236 8.19 -0.69 -1.74
CA ILE A 236 8.64 -1.43 -0.57
C ILE A 236 9.48 -0.47 0.27
N GLU A 237 8.96 -0.09 1.43
CA GLU A 237 9.67 0.80 2.37
C GLU A 237 10.64 0.01 3.22
N ARG A 238 10.23 -1.18 3.63
CA ARG A 238 11.02 -2.10 4.44
C ARG A 238 10.81 -3.51 3.94
N GLU A 239 11.90 -4.22 3.64
CA GLU A 239 11.81 -5.63 3.28
C GLU A 239 11.41 -6.48 4.50
N ALA A 240 10.58 -7.49 4.28
CA ALA A 240 10.27 -8.48 5.30
C ALA A 240 11.43 -9.46 5.45
N LYS A 241 11.77 -9.83 6.67
CA LYS A 241 12.76 -10.88 6.92
C LYS A 241 12.13 -12.25 6.69
N GLU A 242 12.76 -13.06 5.87
CA GLU A 242 12.36 -14.45 5.65
C GLU A 242 12.59 -15.30 6.90
N ARG A 243 11.62 -16.15 7.20
CA ARG A 243 11.61 -17.07 8.35
C ARG A 243 11.16 -18.45 7.89
N PHE A 244 11.54 -19.45 8.66
CA PHE A 244 11.03 -20.80 8.45
C PHE A 244 9.53 -20.83 8.80
N GLN A 245 8.70 -21.15 7.82
CA GLN A 245 7.28 -21.35 8.04
C GLN A 245 7.04 -22.68 8.76
N ASN A 246 6.17 -22.68 9.76
CA ASN A 246 5.87 -23.92 10.46
C ASN A 246 5.10 -24.92 9.56
N LYS A 247 5.27 -26.22 9.83
CA LYS A 247 4.66 -27.29 9.02
C LYS A 247 3.14 -27.25 9.09
N GLU A 248 2.57 -26.92 10.25
CA GLU A 248 1.12 -26.85 10.45
C GLU A 248 0.46 -25.84 9.51
N LEU A 249 1.00 -24.62 9.43
CA LEU A 249 0.53 -23.57 8.52
C LEU A 249 0.69 -23.98 7.06
N THR A 250 1.81 -24.63 6.72
CA THR A 250 2.06 -25.13 5.37
C THR A 250 0.97 -26.12 4.93
N GLU A 251 0.60 -27.06 5.81
CA GLU A 251 -0.48 -28.03 5.51
C GLU A 251 -1.86 -27.35 5.42
N LYS A 252 -2.14 -26.38 6.31
CA LYS A 252 -3.37 -25.57 6.23
C LYS A 252 -3.49 -24.82 4.89
N ILE A 253 -2.39 -24.26 4.38
CA ILE A 253 -2.38 -23.53 3.10
C ILE A 253 -2.60 -24.47 1.91
N LYS A 254 -1.97 -25.66 1.91
CA LYS A 254 -2.19 -26.66 0.85
C LYS A 254 -3.66 -27.04 0.72
N ASN A 255 -4.35 -27.17 1.86
CA ASN A 255 -5.76 -27.53 1.91
C ASN A 255 -6.73 -26.41 1.50
N LEU A 256 -6.25 -25.19 1.20
CA LEU A 256 -7.12 -24.13 0.66
C LEU A 256 -7.49 -24.33 -0.82
N ASN A 257 -6.70 -25.11 -1.56
CA ASN A 257 -6.89 -25.35 -2.99
C ASN A 257 -7.66 -26.65 -3.30
N HIS A 258 -8.11 -27.36 -2.26
CA HIS A 258 -8.86 -28.61 -2.33
C HIS A 258 -10.26 -28.40 -1.73
#